data_AF-A0A2A5CCJ6-F1
#
_entry.id   AF-A0A2A5CCJ6-F1
#
_cell.length_a   1.000
_cell.length_b   1.000
_cell.length_c   1.000
_cell.angle_alpha   90.00
_cell.angle_beta   90.00
_cell.angle_gamma   90.00
#
_symmetry.space_group_name_H-M   'P 1'
#
loop_
_entity.id
_entity.type
_entity.pdbx_description
1 polymer ?
#
loop_
_entity_poly.entity_id
_entity_poly.type
_entity_poly.pdbx_seq_one_letter_code
_entity_poly.pdbx_strand_id
1 'polypeptide(L)'
;MSYKDLYHHRQTLPFYVKKTEILKLAQQYSDKKAMLVRTGKLTSDVLRGLYLSVEDPRRLKINYAQGVNIIFFARDEGNNKCWQRLVIMKEAMHLFDNALESASTSEDFNYLLDDIVMGAPGPKSAGMRSEGIAFWRALSLFLPEEERSSISQRRANGELSDEEIAERVKMPLQHAPQLFGPHYKAYLEIVLAG
;
A
#
# COMPACT_ATOMS: atom_id res chain seq x y z
N MET A 1 17.89 -4.15 -1.34
CA MET A 1 17.91 -2.68 -1.29
C MET A 1 16.79 -2.22 -0.38
N SER A 2 16.67 -0.92 -0.10
CA SER A 2 15.68 -0.39 0.84
C SER A 2 14.42 0.15 0.13
N TYR A 3 13.35 0.36 0.89
CA TYR A 3 12.18 1.09 0.40
C TYR A 3 12.55 2.53 -0.02
N LYS A 4 13.50 3.16 0.69
CA LYS A 4 14.02 4.49 0.38
C LYS A 4 14.59 4.57 -1.05
N ASP A 5 15.28 3.53 -1.51
CA ASP A 5 15.81 3.47 -2.88
C ASP A 5 14.69 3.42 -3.92
N LEU A 6 13.61 2.66 -3.66
CA LEU A 6 12.41 2.65 -4.50
C LEU A 6 11.74 4.02 -4.54
N TYR A 7 11.61 4.68 -3.39
CA TYR A 7 11.02 6.03 -3.31
C TYR A 7 11.83 7.04 -4.12
N HIS A 8 13.16 7.02 -4.03
CA HIS A 8 14.02 7.92 -4.81
C HIS A 8 13.92 7.65 -6.32
N HIS A 9 13.93 6.38 -6.74
CA HIS A 9 13.70 6.05 -8.16
C HIS A 9 12.32 6.53 -8.61
N ARG A 10 11.28 6.39 -7.79
CA ARG A 10 9.94 6.87 -8.16
C ARG A 10 9.90 8.37 -8.49
N GLN A 11 10.78 9.18 -7.89
CA GLN A 11 10.86 10.62 -8.18
C GLN A 11 11.36 10.92 -9.61
N THR A 12 12.04 9.99 -10.26
CA THR A 12 12.58 10.17 -11.63
C THR A 12 11.64 9.66 -12.72
N LEU A 13 10.51 9.06 -12.33
CA LEU A 13 9.55 8.47 -13.26
C LEU A 13 8.46 9.49 -13.65
N PRO A 14 7.75 9.28 -14.79
CA PRO A 14 6.64 10.14 -15.17
C PRO A 14 5.57 10.29 -14.09
N PHE A 15 4.73 11.32 -14.24
CA PHE A 15 3.62 11.61 -13.35
C PHE A 15 2.82 10.37 -12.96
N TYR A 16 2.36 9.60 -13.95
CA TYR A 16 1.60 8.37 -13.76
C TYR A 16 2.46 7.14 -14.08
N VAL A 17 2.56 6.25 -13.10
CA VAL A 17 3.22 4.94 -13.24
C VAL A 17 2.19 3.83 -13.02
N LYS A 18 2.21 2.82 -13.88
CA LYS A 18 1.30 1.67 -13.81
C LYS A 18 1.58 0.85 -12.55
N LYS A 19 0.52 0.32 -11.92
CA LYS A 19 0.64 -0.54 -10.73
C LYS A 19 1.59 -1.74 -10.90
N THR A 20 1.62 -2.32 -12.09
CA THR A 20 2.51 -3.45 -12.43
C THR A 20 3.97 -3.05 -12.53
N GLU A 21 4.25 -1.80 -12.87
CA GLU A 21 5.62 -1.27 -12.95
C GLU A 21 6.15 -0.94 -11.55
N ILE A 22 5.32 -0.32 -10.70
CA ILE A 22 5.63 -0.17 -9.26
C ILE A 22 5.88 -1.53 -8.61
N LEU A 23 5.06 -2.55 -8.91
CA LEU A 23 5.28 -3.90 -8.40
C LEU A 23 6.61 -4.51 -8.87
N LYS A 24 7.01 -4.28 -10.13
CA LYS A 24 8.32 -4.75 -10.63
C LYS A 24 9.47 -4.06 -9.91
N LEU A 25 9.38 -2.75 -9.71
CA LEU A 25 10.38 -2.00 -8.95
C LEU A 25 10.42 -2.45 -7.50
N ALA A 26 9.27 -2.64 -6.85
CA ALA A 26 9.19 -3.16 -5.49
C ALA A 26 9.89 -4.52 -5.37
N GLN A 27 9.66 -5.44 -6.30
CA GLN A 27 10.37 -6.73 -6.33
C GLN A 27 11.87 -6.58 -6.53
N GLN A 28 12.30 -5.67 -7.42
CA GLN A 28 13.72 -5.39 -7.66
C GLN A 28 14.41 -4.84 -6.41
N TYR A 29 13.80 -3.84 -5.74
CA TYR A 29 14.42 -3.17 -4.60
C TYR A 29 14.36 -4.02 -3.32
N SER A 30 13.29 -4.78 -3.12
CA SER A 30 13.17 -5.69 -1.96
C SER A 30 13.98 -6.99 -2.10
N ASP A 31 14.44 -7.32 -3.32
CA ASP A 31 15.00 -8.64 -3.67
C ASP A 31 14.02 -9.81 -3.37
N LYS A 32 12.71 -9.52 -3.37
CA LYS A 32 11.65 -10.51 -3.15
C LYS A 32 10.77 -10.59 -4.37
N LYS A 33 10.43 -11.80 -4.81
CA LYS A 33 9.47 -12.03 -5.90
C LYS A 33 8.03 -12.01 -5.37
N ALA A 34 7.11 -11.51 -6.18
CA ALA A 34 5.68 -11.52 -5.86
C ALA A 34 4.81 -11.78 -7.08
N MET A 35 3.74 -12.55 -6.89
CA MET A 35 2.72 -12.84 -7.90
C MET A 35 1.40 -12.18 -7.53
N LEU A 36 0.72 -11.60 -8.53
CA LEU A 36 -0.62 -11.08 -8.38
C LEU A 36 -1.65 -12.18 -8.64
N VAL A 37 -2.54 -12.40 -7.67
CA VAL A 37 -3.65 -13.35 -7.79
C VAL A 37 -4.97 -12.62 -7.59
N ARG A 38 -5.75 -12.53 -8.67
CA ARG A 38 -7.12 -12.03 -8.59
C ARG A 38 -8.03 -13.15 -8.07
N THR A 39 -8.82 -12.89 -7.05
CA THR A 39 -9.70 -13.92 -6.45
C THR A 39 -11.13 -13.42 -6.29
N GLY A 40 -12.11 -14.26 -6.62
CA GLY A 40 -13.53 -14.02 -6.34
C GLY A 40 -13.94 -14.37 -4.91
N LYS A 41 -13.03 -14.94 -4.11
CA LYS A 41 -13.28 -15.26 -2.70
C LYS A 41 -13.11 -14.06 -1.77
N LEU A 42 -12.44 -13.00 -2.25
CA LEU A 42 -12.37 -11.72 -1.57
C LEU A 42 -13.44 -10.81 -2.18
N THR A 43 -14.42 -10.41 -1.38
CA THR A 43 -15.36 -9.35 -1.73
C THR A 43 -14.83 -8.02 -1.22
N SER A 44 -15.10 -6.94 -1.95
CA SER A 44 -14.59 -5.61 -1.64
C SER A 44 -15.08 -5.03 -0.32
N ASP A 45 -16.10 -5.66 0.26
CA ASP A 45 -16.78 -5.26 1.49
C ASP A 45 -16.17 -5.92 2.72
N VAL A 46 -15.41 -7.00 2.52
CA VAL A 46 -14.74 -7.74 3.60
C VAL A 46 -13.24 -7.46 3.59
N LEU A 47 -12.57 -7.65 2.43
CA LEU A 47 -11.14 -7.46 2.31
C LEU A 47 -10.74 -7.20 0.86
N ARG A 48 -10.15 -6.04 0.58
CA ARG A 48 -9.83 -5.62 -0.80
C ARG A 48 -8.52 -6.21 -1.33
N GLY A 49 -7.58 -6.57 -0.46
CA GLY A 49 -6.32 -7.21 -0.80
C GLY A 49 -5.66 -7.90 0.40
N LEU A 50 -4.70 -8.77 0.11
CA LEU A 50 -3.96 -9.54 1.11
C LEU A 50 -2.59 -9.94 0.58
N TYR A 51 -1.54 -9.64 1.33
CA TYR A 51 -0.20 -10.16 1.11
C TYR A 51 0.06 -11.45 1.91
N LEU A 52 0.59 -12.48 1.24
CA LEU A 52 1.10 -13.71 1.84
C LEU A 52 2.61 -13.82 1.56
N SER A 53 3.40 -13.82 2.65
CA SER A 53 4.83 -14.08 2.58
C SER A 53 5.13 -15.57 2.46
N VAL A 54 6.13 -15.94 1.67
CA VAL A 54 6.68 -17.31 1.66
C VAL A 54 7.51 -17.62 2.89
N GLU A 55 7.94 -16.60 3.62
CA GLU A 55 8.73 -16.74 4.84
C GLU A 55 7.83 -17.06 6.05
N ASP A 56 6.50 -17.01 5.92
CA ASP A 56 5.56 -17.39 6.98
C ASP A 56 5.14 -18.87 6.85
N PRO A 57 5.74 -19.80 7.62
CA PRO A 57 5.48 -21.23 7.52
C PRO A 57 4.04 -21.62 7.87
N ARG A 58 3.28 -20.76 8.54
CA ARG A 58 1.88 -21.04 8.93
C ARG A 58 0.89 -20.80 7.80
N ARG A 59 1.24 -19.92 6.85
CA ARG A 59 0.40 -19.56 5.69
C ARG A 59 0.69 -20.43 4.46
N LEU A 60 1.74 -21.25 4.53
CA LEU A 60 2.27 -22.12 3.46
C LEU A 60 1.47 -23.43 3.20
N LYS A 61 0.27 -23.62 3.76
CA LYS A 61 -0.60 -24.74 3.36
C LYS A 61 -1.18 -24.59 1.94
N ILE A 62 -0.91 -23.46 1.29
CA ILE A 62 -1.37 -23.12 -0.04
C ILE A 62 -0.24 -23.45 -1.04
N ASN A 63 -0.37 -24.58 -1.76
CA ASN A 63 0.57 -25.12 -2.78
C ASN A 63 0.88 -24.17 -3.99
N TYR A 64 0.54 -22.89 -3.93
CA TYR A 64 0.57 -21.98 -5.07
C TYR A 64 1.93 -21.31 -5.32
N ALA A 65 2.91 -21.44 -4.44
CA ALA A 65 4.14 -20.65 -4.55
C ALA A 65 5.40 -21.51 -4.45
N GLN A 66 6.04 -21.73 -5.59
CA GLN A 66 7.43 -22.18 -5.73
C GLN A 66 8.42 -21.14 -5.16
N GLY A 67 8.29 -20.77 -3.88
CA GLY A 67 9.15 -19.74 -3.25
C GLY A 67 8.88 -18.30 -3.71
N VAL A 68 7.64 -17.95 -4.08
CA VAL A 68 7.25 -16.59 -4.50
C VAL A 68 6.13 -16.03 -3.61
N ASN A 69 6.24 -14.78 -3.15
CA ASN A 69 5.19 -14.15 -2.34
C ASN A 69 3.91 -13.96 -3.15
N ILE A 70 2.75 -13.92 -2.51
CA ILE A 70 1.46 -13.78 -3.21
C ILE A 70 0.74 -12.52 -2.74
N ILE A 71 0.30 -11.71 -3.69
CA ILE A 71 -0.59 -10.56 -3.48
C ILE A 71 -1.95 -10.92 -4.04
N PHE A 72 -2.90 -11.17 -3.16
CA PHE A 72 -4.30 -11.31 -3.52
C PHE A 72 -4.97 -9.95 -3.60
N PHE A 73 -5.89 -9.82 -4.56
CA PHE A 73 -6.80 -8.68 -4.62
C PHE A 73 -8.19 -9.13 -5.07
N ALA A 74 -9.19 -8.45 -4.53
CA ALA A 74 -10.60 -8.78 -4.77
C ALA A 74 -10.96 -8.68 -6.26
N ARG A 75 -11.81 -9.62 -6.71
CA ARG A 75 -12.50 -9.50 -7.99
C ARG A 75 -13.59 -8.46 -7.82
N ASP A 76 -13.20 -7.20 -8.02
CA ASP A 76 -14.15 -6.10 -7.94
C ASP A 76 -15.22 -6.24 -9.03
N GLU A 77 -16.49 -6.35 -8.62
CA GLU A 77 -17.66 -6.47 -9.50
C GLU A 77 -17.91 -5.18 -10.29
N GLY A 78 -17.46 -4.03 -9.76
CA GLY A 78 -17.56 -2.71 -10.41
C GLY A 78 -16.33 -2.29 -11.23
N ASN A 79 -15.28 -3.13 -11.31
CA ASN A 79 -14.03 -2.82 -12.03
C ASN A 79 -13.40 -1.47 -11.63
N ASN A 80 -13.38 -1.11 -10.35
CA ASN A 80 -12.79 0.15 -9.90
C ASN A 80 -11.25 0.06 -9.96
N LYS A 81 -10.71 0.50 -11.11
CA LYS A 81 -9.27 0.47 -11.40
C LYS A 81 -8.45 1.29 -10.41
N CYS A 82 -9.02 2.36 -9.85
CA CYS A 82 -8.36 3.19 -8.83
C CYS A 82 -8.16 2.42 -7.53
N TRP A 83 -9.19 1.70 -7.07
CA TRP A 83 -9.08 0.80 -5.92
C TRP A 83 -8.08 -0.31 -6.15
N GLN A 84 -8.14 -0.99 -7.29
CA GLN A 84 -7.17 -2.03 -7.62
C GLN A 84 -5.73 -1.50 -7.63
N ARG A 85 -5.51 -0.27 -8.11
CA ARG A 85 -4.18 0.36 -8.10
C ARG A 85 -3.70 0.60 -6.67
N LEU A 86 -4.52 1.21 -5.83
CA LEU A 86 -4.18 1.46 -4.42
C LEU A 86 -3.89 0.16 -3.68
N VAL A 87 -4.76 -0.83 -3.77
CA VAL A 87 -4.61 -2.12 -3.10
C VAL A 87 -3.31 -2.79 -3.55
N ILE A 88 -3.10 -2.96 -4.85
CA ILE A 88 -1.89 -3.65 -5.35
C ILE A 88 -0.62 -2.92 -4.94
N MET A 89 -0.63 -1.58 -4.99
CA MET A 89 0.53 -0.81 -4.53
C MET A 89 0.76 -0.98 -3.02
N LYS A 90 -0.30 -0.93 -2.19
CA LYS A 90 -0.23 -1.17 -0.73
C LYS A 90 0.34 -2.55 -0.43
N GLU A 91 -0.25 -3.60 -1.00
CA GLU A 91 0.17 -4.97 -0.74
C GLU A 91 1.61 -5.23 -1.20
N ALA A 92 2.06 -4.57 -2.27
CA ALA A 92 3.45 -4.67 -2.73
C ALA A 92 4.46 -4.07 -1.74
N MET A 93 4.04 -3.14 -0.87
CA MET A 93 4.94 -2.54 0.12
C MET A 93 5.31 -3.50 1.24
N HIS A 94 4.50 -4.53 1.49
CA HIS A 94 4.83 -5.59 2.44
C HIS A 94 6.05 -6.42 2.02
N LEU A 95 6.53 -6.31 0.77
CA LEU A 95 7.82 -6.88 0.39
C LEU A 95 8.98 -6.27 1.17
N PHE A 96 8.82 -5.04 1.68
CA PHE A 96 9.80 -4.35 2.51
C PHE A 96 9.57 -4.53 4.01
N ASP A 97 8.60 -5.35 4.42
CA ASP A 97 8.39 -5.64 5.83
C ASP A 97 9.49 -6.60 6.33
N ASN A 98 9.90 -6.38 7.57
CA ASN A 98 10.79 -7.29 8.27
C ASN A 98 10.00 -8.52 8.75
N ALA A 99 10.66 -9.68 8.84
CA ALA A 99 10.01 -10.92 9.28
C ALA A 99 9.29 -10.80 10.65
N LEU A 100 9.80 -9.91 11.52
CA LEU A 100 9.25 -9.60 12.84
C LEU A 100 7.98 -8.74 12.84
N GLU A 101 7.64 -8.09 11.73
CA GLU A 101 6.48 -7.18 11.60
C GLU A 101 5.26 -7.88 10.98
N SER A 102 5.41 -9.13 10.53
CA SER A 102 4.30 -9.94 10.05
C SER A 102 3.39 -10.32 11.23
N ALA A 103 2.15 -9.84 11.27
CA ALA A 103 1.14 -10.31 12.21
C ALA A 103 0.89 -11.81 11.99
N SER A 104 1.11 -12.59 13.02
CA SER A 104 1.71 -13.90 12.87
C SER A 104 0.88 -14.95 13.63
N THR A 105 0.15 -14.56 14.66
CA THR A 105 -0.73 -15.42 15.46
C THR A 105 -2.22 -15.10 15.22
N SER A 106 -3.10 -16.05 15.57
CA SER A 106 -4.55 -15.79 15.60
C SER A 106 -4.89 -14.69 16.60
N GLU A 107 -4.13 -14.57 17.68
CA GLU A 107 -4.18 -13.43 18.59
C GLU A 107 -3.81 -12.11 17.88
N ASP A 108 -2.74 -12.05 17.08
CA ASP A 108 -2.35 -10.82 16.35
C ASP A 108 -3.43 -10.36 15.36
N PHE A 109 -4.14 -11.30 14.73
CA PHE A 109 -5.25 -11.00 13.85
C PHE A 109 -6.47 -10.48 14.61
N ASN A 110 -6.78 -11.06 15.78
CA ASN A 110 -7.83 -10.56 16.66
C ASN A 110 -7.48 -9.17 17.22
N TYR A 111 -6.22 -8.92 17.60
CA TYR A 111 -5.76 -7.58 17.99
C TYR A 111 -5.87 -6.56 16.86
N LEU A 112 -5.54 -6.96 15.63
CA LEU A 112 -5.74 -6.11 14.45
C LEU A 112 -7.22 -5.80 14.21
N LEU A 113 -8.11 -6.78 14.38
CA LEU A 113 -9.55 -6.58 14.30
C LEU A 113 -10.09 -5.69 15.43
N ASP A 114 -9.64 -5.89 16.65
CA ASP A 114 -10.01 -5.06 17.80
C ASP A 114 -9.52 -3.61 17.65
N ASP A 115 -8.30 -3.42 17.13
CA ASP A 115 -7.74 -2.10 16.77
C ASP A 115 -8.60 -1.39 15.71
N ILE A 116 -9.13 -2.13 14.72
CA ILE A 116 -9.96 -1.59 13.63
C ILE A 116 -11.40 -1.33 14.07
N VAL A 117 -11.99 -2.22 14.88
CA VAL A 117 -13.41 -2.20 15.25
C VAL A 117 -13.66 -1.35 16.49
N MET A 118 -12.77 -1.39 17.48
CA MET A 118 -12.98 -0.74 18.78
C MET A 118 -12.17 0.53 18.99
N GLY A 119 -11.22 0.84 18.10
CA GLY A 119 -10.32 2.00 18.28
C GLY A 119 -9.62 1.95 19.63
N ALA A 120 -9.19 0.75 20.05
CA ALA A 120 -8.80 0.46 21.41
C ALA A 120 -7.72 1.44 21.91
N PRO A 121 -7.90 2.07 23.09
CA PRO A 121 -6.88 2.92 23.68
C PRO A 121 -5.71 2.05 24.15
N GLY A 122 -4.66 1.96 23.32
CA GLY A 122 -3.47 1.16 23.61
C GLY A 122 -2.41 1.25 22.49
N PRO A 123 -1.22 0.67 22.69
CA PRO A 123 -0.23 0.56 21.64
C PRO A 123 -0.76 -0.36 20.53
N LYS A 124 -0.88 0.20 19.32
CA LYS A 124 -1.33 -0.52 18.12
C LYS A 124 -0.57 -1.85 17.93
N SER A 125 -1.25 -2.90 17.50
CA SER A 125 -0.62 -4.18 17.17
C SER A 125 0.48 -4.04 16.10
N ALA A 126 1.44 -4.98 16.07
CA ALA A 126 2.48 -4.99 15.04
C ALA A 126 1.88 -5.06 13.62
N GLY A 127 0.80 -5.82 13.45
CA GLY A 127 0.03 -5.86 12.21
C GLY A 127 -0.55 -4.52 11.80
N MET A 128 -1.19 -3.80 12.73
CA MET A 128 -1.78 -2.50 12.40
C MET A 128 -0.72 -1.45 12.05
N ARG A 129 0.47 -1.55 12.67
CA ARG A 129 1.62 -0.71 12.31
C ARG A 129 2.15 -1.05 10.92
N SER A 130 2.34 -2.33 10.60
CA SER A 130 2.76 -2.79 9.26
C SER A 130 1.77 -2.32 8.18
N GLU A 131 0.46 -2.48 8.40
CA GLU A 131 -0.58 -2.01 7.49
C GLU A 131 -0.53 -0.49 7.28
N GLY A 132 -0.35 0.28 8.36
CA GLY A 132 -0.19 1.73 8.29
C GLY A 132 1.06 2.13 7.51
N ILE A 133 2.20 1.48 7.77
CA ILE A 133 3.45 1.72 7.06
C ILE A 133 3.29 1.38 5.58
N ALA A 134 2.72 0.23 5.23
CA ALA A 134 2.49 -0.18 3.86
C ALA A 134 1.57 0.80 3.11
N PHE A 135 0.53 1.32 3.77
CA PHE A 135 -0.33 2.37 3.23
C PHE A 135 0.45 3.65 2.90
N TRP A 136 1.22 4.18 3.85
CA TRP A 136 2.00 5.40 3.63
C TRP A 136 3.11 5.22 2.60
N ARG A 137 3.78 4.06 2.62
CA ARG A 137 4.76 3.66 1.59
C ARG A 137 4.13 3.63 0.20
N ALA A 138 2.90 3.13 0.08
CA ALA A 138 2.22 3.11 -1.21
C ALA A 138 1.79 4.51 -1.64
N LEU A 139 1.22 5.30 -0.70
CA LEU A 139 0.71 6.64 -0.97
C LEU A 139 1.81 7.57 -1.50
N SER A 140 3.02 7.51 -0.94
CA SER A 140 4.16 8.31 -1.42
C SER A 140 4.68 7.88 -2.80
N LEU A 141 4.28 6.72 -3.32
CA LEU A 141 4.60 6.29 -4.69
C LEU A 141 3.54 6.71 -5.71
N PHE A 142 2.41 7.30 -5.30
CA PHE A 142 1.39 7.75 -6.25
C PHE A 142 1.88 8.91 -7.11
N LEU A 143 2.68 9.81 -6.53
CA LEU A 143 3.00 11.11 -7.11
C LEU A 143 4.43 11.54 -6.73
N PRO A 144 5.26 12.05 -7.67
CA PRO A 144 6.53 12.69 -7.33
C PRO A 144 6.35 13.94 -6.47
N GLU A 145 7.33 14.30 -5.66
CA GLU A 145 7.25 15.46 -4.75
C GLU A 145 7.09 16.81 -5.47
N GLU A 146 7.72 16.97 -6.63
CA GLU A 146 7.58 18.18 -7.44
C GLU A 146 6.14 18.36 -7.90
N GLU A 147 5.56 17.31 -8.47
CA GLU A 147 4.15 17.28 -8.91
C GLU A 147 3.20 17.44 -7.73
N ARG A 148 3.51 16.83 -6.58
CA ARG A 148 2.73 16.98 -5.33
C ARG A 148 2.73 18.42 -4.86
N SER A 149 3.87 19.10 -4.91
CA SER A 149 4.00 20.50 -4.52
C SER A 149 3.20 21.41 -5.45
N SER A 150 3.31 21.20 -6.77
CA SER A 150 2.53 21.93 -7.78
C SER A 150 1.03 21.75 -7.61
N ILE A 151 0.56 20.50 -7.47
CA ILE A 151 -0.87 20.21 -7.22
C ILE A 151 -1.33 20.79 -5.89
N SER A 152 -0.51 20.72 -4.84
CA SER A 152 -0.86 21.30 -3.54
C SER A 152 -1.12 22.80 -3.62
N GLN A 153 -0.32 23.54 -4.39
CA GLN A 153 -0.51 24.97 -4.58
C GLN A 153 -1.79 25.28 -5.34
N ARG A 154 -2.02 24.57 -6.46
CA ARG A 154 -3.23 24.73 -7.27
C ARG A 154 -4.50 24.37 -6.51
N ARG A 155 -4.45 23.31 -5.70
CA ARG A 155 -5.52 22.92 -4.77
C ARG A 155 -5.81 24.02 -3.75
N ALA A 156 -4.77 24.60 -3.15
CA ALA A 156 -4.92 25.70 -2.18
C ALA A 156 -5.51 26.97 -2.79
N ASN A 157 -5.25 27.21 -4.08
CA ASN A 157 -5.83 28.30 -4.85
C ASN A 157 -7.27 28.03 -5.33
N GLY A 158 -7.81 26.83 -5.11
CA GLY A 158 -9.12 26.41 -5.62
C GLY A 158 -9.14 26.09 -7.13
N GLU A 159 -7.97 25.95 -7.76
CA GLU A 159 -7.84 25.62 -9.19
C GLU A 159 -7.97 24.12 -9.49
N LEU A 160 -7.93 23.28 -8.46
CA LEU A 160 -8.09 21.83 -8.56
C LEU A 160 -8.95 21.31 -7.40
N SER A 161 -10.01 20.58 -7.72
CA SER A 161 -10.83 19.86 -6.75
C SER A 161 -10.22 18.51 -6.37
N ASP A 162 -10.65 17.91 -5.25
CA ASP A 162 -10.18 16.59 -4.83
C ASP A 162 -10.61 15.49 -5.83
N GLU A 163 -11.75 15.66 -6.51
CA GLU A 163 -12.22 14.79 -7.60
C GLU A 163 -11.28 14.83 -8.80
N GLU A 164 -10.92 16.03 -9.26
CA GLU A 164 -9.99 16.22 -10.38
C GLU A 164 -8.62 15.64 -10.04
N ILE A 165 -8.16 15.82 -8.81
CA ILE A 165 -6.90 15.24 -8.33
C ILE A 165 -7.00 13.72 -8.33
N ALA A 166 -8.03 13.14 -7.72
CA ALA A 166 -8.22 11.70 -7.62
C ALA A 166 -8.27 11.04 -9.01
N GLU A 167 -8.96 11.68 -9.95
CA GLU A 167 -8.99 11.26 -11.35
C GLU A 167 -7.61 11.35 -12.00
N ARG A 168 -6.88 12.46 -11.80
CA ARG A 168 -5.56 12.66 -12.39
C ARG A 168 -4.55 11.63 -11.88
N VAL A 169 -4.49 11.43 -10.56
CA VAL A 169 -3.55 10.47 -9.94
C VAL A 169 -4.05 9.02 -9.98
N LYS A 170 -5.27 8.78 -10.47
CA LYS A 170 -5.91 7.46 -10.57
C LYS A 170 -5.94 6.73 -9.22
N MET A 171 -6.53 7.37 -8.21
CA MET A 171 -6.72 6.85 -6.86
C MET A 171 -8.17 7.02 -6.39
N PRO A 172 -8.64 6.30 -5.36
CA PRO A 172 -9.97 6.53 -4.80
C PRO A 172 -10.08 7.93 -4.18
N LEU A 173 -11.19 8.64 -4.46
CA LEU A 173 -11.43 10.03 -4.03
C LEU A 173 -11.16 10.27 -2.54
N GLN A 174 -11.72 9.40 -1.69
CA GLN A 174 -11.55 9.45 -0.24
C GLN A 174 -10.10 9.42 0.24
N HIS A 175 -9.15 9.04 -0.62
CA HIS A 175 -7.73 8.99 -0.30
C HIS A 175 -6.89 10.12 -0.90
N ALA A 176 -7.43 10.87 -1.87
CA ALA A 176 -6.72 11.99 -2.49
C ALA A 176 -6.29 13.09 -1.50
N PRO A 177 -7.13 13.50 -0.52
CA PRO A 177 -6.74 14.54 0.45
C PRO A 177 -5.51 14.17 1.28
N GLN A 178 -5.25 12.88 1.52
CA GLN A 178 -4.12 12.44 2.35
C GLN A 178 -2.75 12.74 1.71
N LEU A 179 -2.67 12.90 0.38
CA LEU A 179 -1.45 13.32 -0.31
C LEU A 179 -0.99 14.74 0.09
N PHE A 180 -1.91 15.56 0.58
CA PHE A 180 -1.68 16.97 0.92
C PHE A 180 -1.98 17.28 2.38
N GLY A 181 -2.25 16.25 3.18
CA GLY A 181 -2.55 16.39 4.59
C GLY A 181 -1.34 16.88 5.40
N PRO A 182 -1.57 17.53 6.56
CA PRO A 182 -0.50 18.10 7.39
C PRO A 182 0.52 17.05 7.88
N HIS A 183 0.10 15.79 7.98
CA HIS A 183 0.94 14.69 8.47
C HIS A 183 1.73 13.96 7.38
N TYR A 184 1.54 14.30 6.09
CA TYR A 184 2.17 13.57 4.99
C TYR A 184 3.70 13.51 5.12
N LYS A 185 4.35 14.65 5.37
CA LYS A 185 5.81 14.73 5.51
C LYS A 185 6.32 13.92 6.71
N ALA A 186 5.63 14.00 7.84
CA ALA A 186 6.00 13.24 9.04
C ALA A 186 5.92 11.72 8.79
N TYR A 187 4.85 11.24 8.15
CA TYR A 187 4.76 9.83 7.79
C TYR A 187 5.77 9.41 6.72
N LEU A 188 6.06 10.28 5.76
CA LEU A 188 7.08 10.03 4.76
C LEU A 188 8.46 9.82 5.41
N GLU A 189 8.84 10.67 6.36
CA GLU A 189 10.10 10.53 7.10
C GLU A 189 10.17 9.19 7.85
N ILE A 190 9.08 8.79 8.52
CA ILE A 190 8.99 7.50 9.21
C ILE A 190 9.24 6.34 8.24
N VAL A 191 8.56 6.33 7.08
CA VAL A 191 8.67 5.21 6.15
C VAL A 191 9.97 5.18 5.34
N LEU A 192 10.69 6.31 5.25
CA LEU A 192 12.02 6.38 4.63
C LEU A 192 13.17 6.06 5.59
N ALA A 193 12.92 6.14 6.91
CA ALA A 193 13.91 5.81 7.93
C ALA A 193 14.05 4.30 8.19
N GLY A 194 13.01 3.52 7.90
CA GLY A 194 12.98 2.05 8.03
C GLY A 194 13.23 1.34 6.70
#